data_AF-A0A5C5Y9C4-F1
#
_entry.id   AF-A0A5C5Y9C4-F1
#
_cell.length_a   1.000
_cell.length_b   1.000
_cell.length_c   1.000
_cell.angle_alpha   90.00
_cell.angle_beta   90.00
_cell.angle_gamma   90.00
#
_symmetry.space_group_name_H-M   'P 1'
#
loop_
_entity.id
_entity.type
_entity.pdbx_description
1 polymer ?
#
loop_
_entity_poly.entity_id
_entity_poly.type
_entity_poly.pdbx_seq_one_letter_code
_entity_poly.pdbx_strand_id
1 'polypeptide(L)'
;MSLTSLLDRITNRQQQRRQSRWADYRTLVAEICDGKEPDADTIAGVLADNDKTLDELRSDAQLLARRRKLRAEMDAIEPLEREAKKVDKQLAEAEQAFEAMTAKHEEQTTPLYIRRNEINGIRKRANQARQDLRNTCEDREIVADYEAITEQLNAAEHNRATLSEEIGRRENWKRQDEEKAEATAFDHERKRYTNQAKEHARVLADLHAKLEPADVEVACLQERLSQLEEQMLEP
;
A
#
# COMPACT_ATOMS: atom_id res chain seq x y z
N MET A 1 25.07 -49.58 -69.86
CA MET A 1 25.00 -48.37 -69.01
C MET A 1 25.18 -47.16 -69.90
N SER A 2 24.19 -46.28 -70.02
CA SER A 2 24.30 -45.08 -70.86
C SER A 2 25.19 -44.04 -70.19
N LEU A 3 25.88 -43.24 -71.00
CA LEU A 3 26.74 -42.15 -70.54
C LEU A 3 25.99 -41.20 -69.58
N THR A 4 24.70 -41.00 -69.81
CA THR A 4 23.78 -40.24 -68.96
C THR A 4 23.63 -40.81 -67.55
N SER A 5 23.47 -42.13 -67.38
CA SER A 5 23.37 -42.76 -66.05
C SER A 5 24.65 -42.63 -65.21
N LEU A 6 25.81 -42.53 -65.86
CA LEU A 6 27.10 -42.38 -65.20
C LEU A 6 27.34 -40.92 -64.79
N LEU A 7 26.97 -39.96 -65.65
CA LEU A 7 26.98 -38.54 -65.33
C LEU A 7 26.02 -38.20 -64.18
N ASP A 8 24.80 -38.76 -64.16
CA ASP A 8 23.82 -38.56 -63.08
C ASP A 8 24.29 -39.12 -61.74
N ARG A 9 25.05 -40.23 -61.73
CA ARG A 9 25.67 -40.74 -60.50
C ARG A 9 26.78 -39.81 -60.01
N ILE A 10 27.57 -39.25 -60.91
CA ILE A 10 28.67 -38.34 -60.56
C ILE A 10 28.11 -37.04 -60.00
N THR A 11 27.10 -36.44 -60.62
CA THR A 11 26.46 -35.20 -60.15
C THR A 11 25.79 -35.39 -58.78
N ASN A 12 25.03 -36.47 -58.59
CA ASN A 12 24.44 -36.79 -57.28
C ASN A 12 25.50 -36.99 -56.19
N ARG A 13 26.61 -37.68 -56.49
CA ARG A 13 27.72 -37.84 -55.54
C ARG A 13 28.40 -36.51 -55.22
N GLN A 14 28.58 -35.64 -56.22
CA GLN A 14 29.14 -34.31 -55.99
C GLN A 14 28.22 -33.45 -55.14
N GLN A 15 26.91 -33.50 -55.35
CA GLN A 15 25.93 -32.78 -54.55
C GLN A 15 25.87 -33.29 -53.12
N GLN A 16 25.90 -34.61 -52.90
CA GLN A 16 26.01 -35.21 -51.57
C GLN A 16 27.30 -34.79 -50.85
N ARG A 17 28.45 -34.80 -51.55
CA ARG A 17 29.73 -34.36 -50.97
C ARG A 17 29.67 -32.88 -50.56
N ARG A 18 29.08 -32.03 -51.41
CA ARG A 18 28.91 -30.60 -51.11
C ARG A 18 27.99 -30.38 -49.90
N GLN A 19 26.91 -31.14 -49.79
CA GLN A 19 26.01 -31.09 -48.64
C GLN A 19 26.68 -31.59 -47.36
N SER A 20 27.46 -32.67 -47.44
CA SER A 20 28.23 -33.22 -46.31
C SER A 20 29.24 -32.20 -45.80
N ARG A 21 30.10 -31.67 -46.68
CA ARG A 21 31.12 -30.66 -46.32
C ARG A 21 30.51 -29.42 -45.64
N TRP A 22 29.37 -28.98 -46.17
CA TRP A 22 28.65 -27.84 -45.60
C TRP A 22 28.00 -28.17 -44.24
N ALA A 23 27.54 -29.41 -44.05
CA ALA A 23 27.06 -29.88 -42.76
C ALA A 23 28.20 -29.99 -41.74
N ASP A 24 29.37 -30.45 -42.16
CA ASP A 24 30.58 -30.53 -41.32
C ASP A 24 31.03 -29.13 -40.87
N TYR A 25 31.04 -28.16 -41.79
CA TYR A 25 31.30 -26.75 -41.46
C TYR A 25 30.29 -26.17 -40.46
N ARG A 26 28.99 -26.42 -40.65
CA ARG A 26 27.96 -25.97 -39.69
C ARG A 26 28.11 -26.61 -38.32
N THR A 27 28.48 -27.88 -38.27
CA THR A 27 28.75 -28.59 -37.01
C THR A 27 29.94 -27.94 -36.30
N LEU A 28 31.02 -27.66 -37.03
CA LEU A 28 32.18 -26.97 -36.50
C LEU A 28 31.83 -25.57 -35.92
N VAL A 29 31.05 -24.78 -36.67
CA VAL A 29 30.56 -23.47 -36.21
C VAL A 29 29.71 -23.61 -34.93
N ALA A 30 28.88 -24.66 -34.84
CA ALA A 30 28.06 -24.93 -33.66
C ALA A 30 28.91 -25.35 -32.46
N GLU A 31 29.92 -26.20 -32.65
CA GLU A 31 30.84 -26.64 -31.60
C GLU A 31 31.64 -25.48 -31.01
N ILE A 32 32.18 -24.60 -31.87
CA ILE A 32 32.88 -23.38 -31.43
C ILE A 32 31.91 -22.45 -30.71
N CYS A 33 30.67 -22.31 -31.19
CA CYS A 33 29.63 -21.53 -30.52
C CYS A 33 29.24 -22.11 -29.15
N ASP A 34 29.33 -23.43 -28.96
CA ASP A 34 29.09 -24.13 -27.69
C ASP A 34 30.30 -24.04 -26.73
N GLY A 35 31.38 -23.36 -27.13
CA GLY A 35 32.61 -23.23 -26.34
C GLY A 35 33.49 -24.49 -26.36
N LYS A 36 33.28 -25.39 -27.33
CA LYS A 36 34.17 -26.54 -27.53
C LYS A 36 35.39 -26.11 -28.32
N GLU A 37 36.51 -26.78 -28.06
CA GLU A 37 37.79 -26.58 -28.76
C GLU A 37 38.07 -27.79 -29.67
N PRO A 38 37.52 -27.81 -30.90
CA PRO A 38 37.85 -28.83 -31.88
C PRO A 38 39.33 -28.76 -32.27
N ASP A 39 39.89 -29.92 -32.59
CA ASP A 39 41.31 -30.06 -32.91
C ASP A 39 41.73 -29.24 -34.15
N ALA A 40 42.96 -28.74 -34.14
CA ALA A 40 43.48 -27.83 -35.16
C ALA A 40 43.54 -28.45 -36.56
N ASP A 41 43.86 -29.74 -36.66
CA ASP A 41 43.89 -30.45 -37.95
C ASP A 41 42.47 -30.64 -38.50
N THR A 42 41.50 -30.84 -37.61
CA THR A 42 40.08 -30.95 -37.96
C THR A 42 39.54 -29.61 -38.48
N ILE A 43 39.88 -28.50 -37.81
CA ILE A 43 39.51 -27.14 -38.26
C ILE A 43 40.12 -26.86 -39.64
N ALA A 44 41.42 -27.12 -39.82
CA ALA A 44 42.11 -26.87 -41.08
C ALA A 44 41.51 -27.67 -42.25
N GLY A 45 41.17 -28.95 -42.01
CA GLY A 45 40.53 -29.81 -43.01
C GLY A 45 39.14 -29.32 -43.44
N VAL A 46 38.27 -29.00 -42.47
CA VAL A 46 36.90 -28.53 -42.75
C VAL A 46 36.87 -27.16 -43.42
N LEU A 47 37.80 -26.26 -43.06
CA LEU A 47 37.95 -24.96 -43.73
C LEU A 47 38.43 -25.10 -45.17
N ALA A 48 39.44 -25.93 -45.42
CA ALA A 48 39.96 -26.18 -46.75
C ALA A 48 38.90 -26.85 -47.65
N ASP A 49 38.11 -27.78 -47.14
CA ASP A 49 37.06 -28.47 -47.89
C ASP A 49 35.89 -27.56 -48.30
N ASN A 50 35.71 -26.43 -47.61
CA ASN A 50 34.62 -25.46 -47.82
C ASN A 50 35.08 -24.11 -48.39
N ASP A 51 36.36 -23.96 -48.74
CA ASP A 51 36.97 -22.70 -49.19
C ASP A 51 36.73 -21.54 -48.20
N LYS A 52 36.88 -21.80 -46.89
CA LYS A 52 36.62 -20.85 -45.81
C LYS A 52 37.87 -20.42 -45.06
N THR A 53 37.85 -19.19 -44.57
CA THR A 53 38.90 -18.61 -43.74
C THR A 53 38.58 -18.71 -42.24
N LEU A 54 39.61 -18.59 -41.40
CA LEU A 54 39.44 -18.52 -39.94
C LEU A 54 38.60 -17.31 -39.51
N ASP A 55 38.72 -16.18 -40.21
CA ASP A 55 37.92 -14.97 -39.92
C ASP A 55 36.44 -15.18 -40.25
N GLU A 56 36.13 -15.86 -41.35
CA GLU A 56 34.75 -16.26 -41.67
C GLU A 56 34.18 -17.24 -40.65
N LEU A 57 34.98 -18.23 -40.20
CA LEU A 57 34.58 -19.17 -39.15
C LEU A 57 34.24 -18.44 -37.84
N ARG A 58 35.08 -17.48 -37.44
CA ARG A 58 34.85 -16.64 -36.27
C ARG A 58 33.58 -15.80 -36.42
N SER A 59 33.40 -15.17 -37.58
CA SER A 59 32.20 -14.37 -37.88
C SER A 59 30.93 -15.22 -37.83
N ASP A 60 30.95 -16.42 -38.43
CA ASP A 60 29.81 -17.33 -38.46
C ASP A 60 29.47 -17.88 -37.06
N ALA A 61 30.47 -18.18 -36.24
CA ALA A 61 30.27 -18.59 -34.85
C ALA A 61 29.66 -17.45 -34.00
N GLN A 62 30.14 -16.22 -34.15
CA GLN A 62 29.56 -15.03 -33.50
C GLN A 62 28.11 -14.78 -33.96
N LEU A 63 27.84 -14.93 -35.26
CA LEU A 63 26.50 -14.80 -35.81
C LEU A 63 25.55 -15.87 -35.25
N LEU A 64 26.00 -17.12 -35.14
CA LEU A 64 25.22 -18.20 -34.54
C LEU A 64 24.93 -17.94 -33.06
N ALA A 65 25.92 -17.47 -32.29
CA ALA A 65 25.74 -17.09 -30.89
C ALA A 65 24.68 -15.98 -30.74
N ARG A 66 24.76 -14.93 -31.57
CA ARG A 66 23.76 -13.85 -31.60
C ARG A 66 22.37 -14.38 -31.95
N ARG A 67 22.25 -15.26 -32.94
CA ARG A 67 20.96 -15.86 -33.33
C ARG A 67 20.35 -16.72 -32.23
N ARG A 68 21.16 -17.52 -31.53
CA ARG A 68 20.70 -18.32 -30.38
C ARG A 68 20.21 -17.43 -29.25
N LYS A 69 20.90 -16.33 -28.96
CA LYS A 69 20.44 -15.34 -27.98
C LYS A 69 19.08 -14.74 -28.36
N LEU A 70 18.95 -14.29 -29.61
CA LEU A 70 17.67 -13.77 -30.12
C LEU A 70 16.55 -14.81 -30.05
N ARG A 71 16.85 -16.08 -30.35
CA ARG A 71 15.87 -17.15 -30.23
C ARG A 71 15.41 -17.38 -28.80
N ALA A 72 16.34 -17.36 -27.84
CA ALA A 72 16.01 -17.46 -26.42
C ALA A 72 15.14 -16.28 -25.95
N GLU A 73 15.41 -15.06 -26.43
CA GLU A 73 14.56 -13.88 -26.17
C GLU A 73 13.15 -14.06 -26.75
N MET A 74 13.03 -14.60 -27.97
CA MET A 74 11.73 -14.91 -28.58
C MET A 74 10.97 -16.00 -27.81
N ASP A 75 11.65 -17.07 -27.41
CA ASP A 75 11.04 -18.18 -26.66
C ASP A 75 10.61 -17.75 -25.24
N ALA A 76 11.20 -16.68 -24.70
CA ALA A 76 10.78 -16.08 -23.43
C ALA A 76 9.48 -15.26 -23.51
N ILE A 77 8.99 -14.91 -24.70
CA ILE A 77 7.78 -14.09 -24.85
C ILE A 77 6.53 -14.83 -24.37
N GLU A 78 6.35 -16.09 -24.76
CA GLU A 78 5.13 -16.84 -24.42
C GLU A 78 4.87 -16.97 -22.91
N PRO A 79 5.85 -17.33 -22.06
CA PRO A 79 5.61 -17.37 -20.61
C PRO A 79 5.33 -15.97 -20.04
N LEU A 80 6.00 -14.92 -20.54
CA LEU A 80 5.76 -13.54 -20.10
C LEU A 80 4.36 -13.03 -20.49
N GLU A 81 3.86 -13.38 -21.69
CA GLU A 81 2.50 -13.04 -22.10
C GLU A 81 1.44 -13.75 -21.23
N ARG A 82 1.71 -15.01 -20.83
CA ARG A 82 0.83 -15.73 -19.89
C ARG A 82 0.85 -15.10 -18.51
N GLU A 83 2.01 -14.62 -18.06
CA GLU A 83 2.14 -13.89 -16.80
C GLU A 83 1.43 -12.54 -16.87
N ALA A 84 1.65 -11.75 -17.93
CA ALA A 84 0.98 -10.48 -18.16
C ALA A 84 -0.55 -10.62 -18.07
N LYS A 85 -1.13 -11.62 -18.75
CA LYS A 85 -2.57 -11.91 -18.66
C LYS A 85 -3.06 -12.23 -17.24
N LYS A 86 -2.22 -12.90 -16.43
CA LYS A 86 -2.57 -13.18 -15.02
C LYS A 86 -2.52 -11.91 -14.19
N VAL A 87 -1.49 -11.08 -14.38
CA VAL A 87 -1.34 -9.80 -13.70
C VAL A 87 -2.48 -8.86 -14.06
N ASP A 88 -2.83 -8.73 -15.34
CA ASP A 88 -3.96 -7.92 -15.80
C ASP A 88 -5.28 -8.35 -15.15
N LYS A 89 -5.49 -9.67 -15.02
CA LYS A 89 -6.66 -10.20 -14.33
C LYS A 89 -6.67 -9.84 -12.83
N GLN A 90 -5.52 -9.97 -12.15
CA GLN A 90 -5.39 -9.60 -10.75
C GLN A 90 -5.62 -8.10 -10.53
N LEU A 91 -5.13 -7.26 -11.44
CA LEU A 91 -5.37 -5.82 -11.42
C LEU A 91 -6.86 -5.50 -11.58
N ALA A 92 -7.53 -6.09 -12.57
CA ALA A 92 -8.96 -5.88 -12.76
C ALA A 92 -9.81 -6.33 -11.54
N GLU A 93 -9.45 -7.45 -10.92
CA GLU A 93 -10.12 -7.92 -9.69
C GLU A 93 -9.89 -6.96 -8.51
N ALA A 94 -8.67 -6.45 -8.35
CA ALA A 94 -8.33 -5.49 -7.30
C ALA A 94 -9.03 -4.14 -7.49
N GLU A 95 -9.11 -3.64 -8.73
CA GLU A 95 -9.82 -2.40 -9.08
C GLU A 95 -11.32 -2.53 -8.78
N GLN A 96 -11.96 -3.62 -9.20
CA GLN A 96 -13.38 -3.88 -8.87
C GLN A 96 -13.63 -3.97 -7.36
N ALA A 97 -12.73 -4.60 -6.62
CA ALA A 97 -12.84 -4.66 -5.16
C ALA A 97 -12.71 -3.27 -4.52
N PHE A 98 -11.80 -2.43 -5.03
CA PHE A 98 -11.63 -1.06 -4.57
C PHE A 98 -12.86 -0.18 -4.87
N GLU A 99 -13.42 -0.28 -6.07
CA GLU A 99 -14.65 0.43 -6.44
C GLU A 99 -15.82 0.01 -5.55
N ALA A 100 -16.01 -1.29 -5.30
CA ALA A 100 -17.06 -1.79 -4.41
C ALA A 100 -16.89 -1.29 -2.96
N MET A 101 -15.65 -1.26 -2.46
CA MET A 101 -15.36 -0.72 -1.13
C MET A 101 -15.62 0.78 -1.05
N THR A 102 -15.29 1.53 -2.10
CA THR A 102 -15.55 2.97 -2.18
C THR A 102 -17.05 3.25 -2.22
N ALA A 103 -17.81 2.54 -3.06
CA ALA A 103 -19.26 2.65 -3.12
C ALA A 103 -19.93 2.34 -1.78
N LYS A 104 -19.48 1.27 -1.10
CA LYS A 104 -19.97 0.91 0.24
C LYS A 104 -19.64 1.97 1.28
N HIS A 105 -18.42 2.53 1.23
CA HIS A 105 -18.04 3.62 2.12
C HIS A 105 -18.90 4.87 1.88
N GLU A 106 -19.14 5.25 0.63
CA GLU A 106 -20.01 6.37 0.27
C GLU A 106 -21.45 6.14 0.73
N GLU A 107 -22.00 4.95 0.49
CA GLU A 107 -23.34 4.56 0.95
C GLU A 107 -23.49 4.68 2.47
N GLN A 108 -22.47 4.25 3.22
CA GLN A 108 -22.46 4.31 4.68
C GLN A 108 -22.24 5.73 5.22
N THR A 109 -21.40 6.53 4.57
CA THR A 109 -20.97 7.83 5.11
C THR A 109 -21.85 9.00 4.66
N THR A 110 -22.42 8.95 3.44
CA THR A 110 -23.32 9.98 2.92
C THR A 110 -24.47 10.32 3.88
N PRO A 111 -25.26 9.36 4.39
CA PRO A 111 -26.34 9.69 5.34
C PRO A 111 -25.82 10.32 6.63
N LEU A 112 -24.63 9.91 7.10
CA LEU A 112 -24.00 10.49 8.29
C LEU A 112 -23.58 11.94 8.05
N TYR A 113 -23.05 12.27 6.87
CA TYR A 113 -22.73 13.65 6.49
C TYR A 113 -23.98 14.53 6.38
N ILE A 114 -25.05 14.02 5.75
CA ILE A 114 -26.34 14.71 5.69
C ILE A 114 -26.83 15.01 7.11
N ARG A 115 -26.88 13.99 7.97
CA ARG A 115 -27.34 14.15 9.35
C ARG A 115 -26.47 15.12 10.15
N ARG A 116 -25.15 15.09 9.96
CA ARG A 116 -24.23 16.04 10.59
C ARG A 116 -24.54 17.47 10.17
N ASN A 117 -24.80 17.70 8.88
CA ASN A 117 -25.12 19.03 8.36
C ASN A 117 -26.46 19.54 8.91
N GLU A 118 -27.47 18.67 9.02
CA GLU A 118 -28.74 19.00 9.67
C GLU A 118 -28.55 19.42 11.14
N ILE A 119 -27.79 18.64 11.90
CA ILE A 119 -27.49 18.92 13.31
C ILE A 119 -26.76 20.27 13.43
N ASN A 120 -25.80 20.56 12.55
CA ASN A 120 -25.10 21.84 12.53
C ASN A 120 -26.05 23.00 12.21
N GLY A 121 -26.98 22.82 11.27
CA GLY A 121 -28.01 23.80 10.96
C GLY A 121 -28.96 24.08 12.14
N ILE A 122 -29.37 23.03 12.87
CA ILE A 122 -30.19 23.15 14.09
C ILE A 122 -29.41 23.89 15.18
N ARG A 123 -28.15 23.51 15.43
CA ARG A 123 -27.28 24.18 16.43
C ARG A 123 -27.12 25.66 16.12
N LYS A 124 -26.88 26.03 14.86
CA LYS A 124 -26.77 27.43 14.46
C LYS A 124 -28.05 28.21 14.75
N ARG A 125 -29.23 27.65 14.44
CA ARG A 125 -30.52 28.30 14.73
C ARG A 125 -30.79 28.42 16.23
N ALA A 126 -30.47 27.39 17.02
CA ALA A 126 -30.62 27.44 18.47
C ALA A 126 -29.72 28.52 19.10
N ASN A 127 -28.46 28.62 18.66
CA ASN A 127 -27.55 29.66 19.15
C ASN A 127 -28.03 31.07 18.77
N GLN A 128 -28.58 31.24 17.57
CA GLN A 128 -29.19 32.52 17.19
C GLN A 128 -30.39 32.86 18.07
N ALA A 129 -31.29 31.89 18.29
CA ALA A 129 -32.46 32.10 19.16
C ALA A 129 -32.06 32.46 20.59
N ARG A 130 -31.04 31.80 21.16
CA ARG A 130 -30.47 32.17 22.47
C ARG A 130 -29.91 33.58 22.49
N GLN A 131 -29.21 33.99 21.43
CA GLN A 131 -28.71 35.36 21.31
C GLN A 131 -29.85 36.38 21.24
N ASP A 132 -30.89 36.08 20.46
CA ASP A 132 -32.04 36.97 20.32
C ASP A 132 -32.79 37.12 21.65
N LEU A 133 -33.03 36.01 22.34
CA LEU A 133 -33.65 35.96 23.67
C LEU A 133 -32.86 36.77 24.71
N ARG A 134 -31.52 36.67 24.73
CA ARG A 134 -30.67 37.54 25.57
C ARG A 134 -30.79 39.02 25.21
N ASN A 135 -30.84 39.33 23.92
CA ASN A 135 -30.90 40.71 23.44
C ASN A 135 -32.24 41.38 23.78
N THR A 136 -33.34 40.60 23.74
CA THR A 136 -34.70 41.08 24.01
C THR A 136 -35.11 41.00 25.47
N CYS A 137 -34.40 40.25 26.31
CA CYS A 137 -34.68 40.18 27.74
C CYS A 137 -34.50 41.56 28.42
N GLU A 138 -35.54 42.02 29.11
CA GLU A 138 -35.54 43.30 29.82
C GLU A 138 -34.78 43.21 31.16
N ASP A 139 -34.82 42.05 31.82
CA ASP A 139 -34.10 41.78 33.06
C ASP A 139 -32.60 41.56 32.80
N ARG A 140 -31.81 42.59 33.10
CA ARG A 140 -30.36 42.58 32.90
C ARG A 140 -29.59 41.74 33.92
N GLU A 141 -30.17 41.46 35.08
CA GLU A 141 -29.53 40.59 36.08
C GLU A 141 -29.54 39.13 35.59
N ILE A 142 -30.67 38.67 35.05
CA ILE A 142 -30.79 37.32 34.47
C ILE A 142 -29.84 37.16 33.27
N VAL A 143 -29.67 38.20 32.44
CA VAL A 143 -28.70 38.18 31.32
C VAL A 143 -27.25 38.09 31.82
N ALA A 144 -26.89 38.87 32.84
CA ALA A 144 -25.54 38.83 33.43
C ALA A 144 -25.23 37.47 34.07
N ASP A 145 -26.19 36.89 34.78
CA ASP A 145 -26.07 35.54 35.36
C ASP A 145 -25.89 34.49 34.25
N TYR A 146 -26.65 34.58 33.17
CA TYR A 146 -26.51 33.67 32.03
C TYR A 146 -25.12 33.75 31.39
N GLU A 147 -24.59 34.95 31.18
CA GLU A 147 -23.25 35.13 30.62
C GLU A 147 -22.18 34.55 31.55
N ALA A 148 -22.27 34.81 32.86
CA ALA A 148 -21.36 34.25 33.84
C ALA A 148 -21.38 32.72 33.90
N ILE A 149 -22.58 32.10 33.90
CA ILE A 149 -22.71 30.64 33.89
C ILE A 149 -22.24 30.07 32.55
N THR A 150 -22.42 30.77 31.43
CA THR A 150 -21.91 30.35 30.11
C THR A 150 -20.38 30.31 30.10
N GLU A 151 -19.72 31.32 30.67
CA GLU A 151 -18.26 31.33 30.82
C GLU A 151 -17.76 30.19 31.71
N GLN A 152 -18.43 29.95 32.85
CA GLN A 152 -18.12 28.83 33.73
C GLN A 152 -18.30 27.48 33.03
N LEU A 153 -19.39 27.31 32.27
CA LEU A 153 -19.63 26.09 31.51
C LEU A 153 -18.53 25.85 30.47
N ASN A 154 -18.13 26.89 29.72
CA ASN A 154 -17.05 26.77 28.75
C ASN A 154 -15.72 26.37 29.41
N ALA A 155 -15.41 26.92 30.58
CA ALA A 155 -14.22 26.56 31.34
C ALA A 155 -14.28 25.11 31.86
N ALA A 156 -15.43 24.69 32.40
CA ALA A 156 -15.65 23.32 32.87
C ALA A 156 -15.57 22.30 31.71
N GLU A 157 -16.17 22.60 30.55
CA GLU A 157 -16.09 21.77 29.36
C GLU A 157 -14.65 21.65 28.84
N HIS A 158 -13.88 22.74 28.86
CA HIS A 158 -12.46 22.71 28.49
C HIS A 158 -11.62 21.85 29.44
N ASN A 159 -11.86 21.97 30.75
CA ASN A 159 -11.20 21.13 31.75
C ASN A 159 -11.54 19.64 31.54
N ARG A 160 -12.83 19.32 31.36
CA ARG A 160 -13.28 17.96 31.04
C ARG A 160 -12.61 17.41 29.78
N ALA A 161 -12.55 18.21 28.72
CA ALA A 161 -11.89 17.81 27.47
C ALA A 161 -10.40 17.52 27.69
N THR A 162 -9.71 18.37 28.44
CA THR A 162 -8.28 18.19 28.79
C THR A 162 -8.04 16.90 29.57
N LEU A 163 -8.91 16.59 30.55
CA LEU A 163 -8.84 15.34 31.32
C LEU A 163 -9.07 14.13 30.41
N SER A 164 -10.08 14.17 29.55
CA SER A 164 -10.38 13.09 28.59
C SER A 164 -9.24 12.84 27.61
N GLU A 165 -8.61 13.90 27.07
CA GLU A 165 -7.44 13.78 26.20
C GLU A 165 -6.22 13.18 26.92
N GLU A 166 -5.97 13.57 28.17
CA GLU A 166 -4.87 12.98 28.96
C GLU A 166 -5.16 11.51 29.29
N ILE A 167 -6.41 11.14 29.61
CA ILE A 167 -6.83 9.75 29.80
C ILE A 167 -6.51 8.94 28.54
N GLY A 168 -6.97 9.39 27.36
CA GLY A 168 -6.71 8.67 26.11
C GLY A 168 -5.21 8.53 25.80
N ARG A 169 -4.39 9.55 26.12
CA ARG A 169 -2.92 9.46 26.01
C ARG A 169 -2.33 8.42 26.95
N ARG A 170 -2.76 8.41 28.21
CA ARG A 170 -2.27 7.48 29.24
C ARG A 170 -2.69 6.04 28.98
N GLU A 171 -3.90 5.81 28.49
CA GLU A 171 -4.37 4.50 28.05
C GLU A 171 -3.48 3.96 26.91
N ASN A 172 -3.19 4.80 25.93
CA ASN A 172 -2.32 4.41 24.83
C ASN A 172 -0.88 4.09 25.30
N TRP A 173 -0.29 4.91 26.16
CA TRP A 173 1.05 4.63 26.72
C TRP A 173 1.08 3.36 27.56
N LYS A 174 0.09 3.16 28.43
CA LYS A 174 -0.05 1.93 29.21
C LYS A 174 -0.06 0.71 28.30
N ARG A 175 -0.91 0.71 27.27
CA ARG A 175 -1.00 -0.39 26.29
C ARG A 175 0.34 -0.63 25.58
N GLN A 176 1.00 0.43 25.11
CA GLN A 176 2.30 0.30 24.45
C GLN A 176 3.38 -0.28 25.37
N ASP A 177 3.38 0.10 26.65
CA ASP A 177 4.33 -0.45 27.62
C ASP A 177 4.00 -1.92 27.96
N GLU A 178 2.73 -2.30 28.04
CA GLU A 178 2.32 -3.71 28.18
C GLU A 178 2.78 -4.55 26.98
N GLU A 179 2.52 -4.09 25.75
CA GLU A 179 2.98 -4.75 24.51
C GLU A 179 4.52 -4.89 24.47
N LYS A 180 5.25 -3.84 24.86
CA LYS A 180 6.73 -3.90 24.91
C LYS A 180 7.24 -4.83 26.00
N ALA A 181 6.58 -4.89 27.15
CA ALA A 181 6.95 -5.82 28.23
C ALA A 181 6.80 -7.28 27.77
N GLU A 182 5.76 -7.59 26.99
CA GLU A 182 5.52 -8.91 26.42
C GLU A 182 6.53 -9.26 25.31
N ALA A 183 6.87 -8.29 24.45
CA ALA A 183 7.75 -8.51 23.31
C ALA A 183 9.24 -8.63 23.67
N THR A 184 9.69 -8.00 24.76
CA THR A 184 11.13 -8.01 25.12
C THR A 184 11.57 -9.35 25.72
N ALA A 185 12.72 -9.83 25.23
CA ALA A 185 13.42 -11.02 25.74
C ALA A 185 14.25 -10.74 27.01
N PHE A 186 14.43 -9.47 27.37
CA PHE A 186 15.30 -9.07 28.48
C PHE A 186 14.49 -8.79 29.76
N ASP A 187 14.76 -9.54 30.83
CA ASP A 187 14.02 -9.43 32.09
C ASP A 187 14.04 -8.03 32.72
N HIS A 188 15.14 -7.29 32.59
CA HIS A 188 15.26 -5.95 33.15
C HIS A 188 14.41 -4.93 32.39
N GLU A 189 14.31 -5.05 31.06
CA GLU A 189 13.43 -4.22 30.24
C GLU A 189 11.97 -4.57 30.49
N ARG A 190 11.64 -5.87 30.58
CA ARG A 190 10.30 -6.32 30.93
C ARG A 190 9.83 -5.69 32.24
N LYS A 191 10.64 -5.78 33.30
CA LYS A 191 10.35 -5.17 34.60
C LYS A 191 10.18 -3.65 34.50
N ARG A 192 11.01 -2.97 33.71
CA ARG A 192 10.89 -1.52 33.49
C ARG A 192 9.53 -1.18 32.86
N TYR A 193 9.18 -1.81 31.75
CA TYR A 193 7.92 -1.55 31.06
C TYR A 193 6.69 -1.92 31.90
N THR A 194 6.73 -3.04 32.62
CA THR A 194 5.66 -3.40 33.58
C THR A 194 5.47 -2.34 34.67
N ASN A 195 6.56 -1.76 35.18
CA ASN A 195 6.47 -0.70 36.18
C ASN A 195 5.94 0.61 35.59
N GLN A 196 6.31 0.96 34.35
CA GLN A 196 5.77 2.13 33.65
C GLN A 196 4.27 1.98 33.36
N ALA A 197 3.83 0.81 32.90
CA ALA A 197 2.41 0.50 32.71
C ALA A 197 1.62 0.61 34.02
N LYS A 198 2.18 0.14 35.16
CA LYS A 198 1.57 0.31 36.49
C LYS A 198 1.45 1.78 36.89
N GLU A 199 2.47 2.59 36.61
CA GLU A 199 2.43 4.02 36.88
C GLU A 199 1.36 4.72 36.03
N HIS A 200 1.27 4.39 34.74
CA HIS A 200 0.19 4.87 33.87
C HIS A 200 -1.19 4.44 34.38
N ALA A 201 -1.35 3.20 34.85
CA ALA A 201 -2.60 2.73 35.44
C ALA A 201 -2.99 3.51 36.71
N ARG A 202 -2.01 3.87 37.54
CA ARG A 202 -2.25 4.71 38.73
C ARG A 202 -2.71 6.11 38.33
N VAL A 203 -2.01 6.76 37.41
CA VAL A 203 -2.37 8.10 36.92
C VAL A 203 -3.75 8.08 36.26
N LEU A 204 -4.10 7.03 35.53
CA LEU A 204 -5.44 6.85 34.94
C LEU A 204 -6.53 6.82 36.01
N ALA A 205 -6.32 6.08 37.11
CA ALA A 205 -7.28 6.04 38.22
C ALA A 205 -7.51 7.44 38.80
N ASP A 206 -6.43 8.21 39.01
CA ASP A 206 -6.52 9.60 39.50
C ASP A 206 -7.23 10.53 38.50
N LEU A 207 -7.02 10.35 37.20
CA LEU A 207 -7.68 11.15 36.15
C LEU A 207 -9.16 10.81 36.02
N HIS A 208 -9.54 9.53 36.05
CA HIS A 208 -10.95 9.12 36.06
C HIS A 208 -11.69 9.64 37.28
N ALA A 209 -11.06 9.62 38.46
CA ALA A 209 -11.64 10.18 39.68
C ALA A 209 -11.86 11.71 39.60
N LYS A 210 -11.12 12.42 38.73
CA LYS A 210 -11.33 13.86 38.44
C LYS A 210 -12.32 14.10 37.31
N LEU A 211 -12.49 13.16 36.40
CA LEU A 211 -13.40 13.29 35.27
C LEU A 211 -14.86 13.25 35.73
N GLU A 212 -15.21 12.33 36.64
CA GLU A 212 -16.56 12.20 37.19
C GLU A 212 -17.10 13.51 37.79
N PRO A 213 -16.42 14.21 38.71
CA PRO A 213 -16.89 15.49 39.22
C PRO A 213 -16.92 16.59 38.15
N ALA A 214 -16.03 16.56 37.16
CA ALA A 214 -16.08 17.51 36.03
C ALA A 214 -17.30 17.27 35.13
N ASP A 215 -17.72 16.02 34.93
CA ASP A 215 -18.95 15.67 34.22
C ASP A 215 -20.20 16.16 34.98
N VAL A 216 -20.21 15.98 36.31
CA VAL A 216 -21.30 16.48 37.18
C VAL A 216 -21.36 18.00 37.13
N GLU A 217 -20.22 18.69 37.22
CA GLU A 217 -20.16 20.16 37.15
C GLU A 217 -20.73 20.69 35.83
N VAL A 218 -20.32 20.11 34.69
CA VAL A 218 -20.85 20.45 33.36
C VAL A 218 -22.37 20.24 33.32
N ALA A 219 -22.87 19.11 33.83
CA ALA A 219 -24.30 18.83 33.86
C ALA A 219 -25.08 19.85 34.70
N CYS A 220 -24.60 20.19 35.90
CA CYS A 220 -25.22 21.19 36.77
C CYS A 220 -25.25 22.58 36.13
N LEU A 221 -24.16 23.00 35.47
CA LEU A 221 -24.11 24.29 34.77
C LEU A 221 -25.04 24.33 33.57
N GLN A 222 -25.17 23.23 32.82
CA GLN A 222 -26.14 23.12 31.71
C GLN A 222 -27.59 23.20 32.19
N GLU A 223 -27.91 22.55 33.32
CA GLU A 223 -29.23 22.64 33.94
C GLU A 223 -29.52 24.07 34.39
N ARG A 224 -28.55 24.73 35.03
CA ARG A 224 -28.69 26.12 35.45
C ARG A 224 -28.90 27.07 34.28
N LEU A 225 -28.17 26.90 33.18
CA LEU A 225 -28.42 27.68 31.96
C LEU A 225 -29.83 27.47 31.43
N SER A 226 -30.32 26.23 31.42
CA SER A 226 -31.67 25.92 30.94
C SER A 226 -32.73 26.62 31.78
N GLN A 227 -32.57 26.66 33.11
CA GLN A 227 -33.46 27.41 34.00
C GLN A 227 -33.45 28.91 33.73
N LEU A 228 -32.27 29.50 33.46
CA LEU A 228 -32.17 30.91 33.09
C LEU A 228 -32.81 31.19 31.72
N GLU A 229 -32.67 30.28 30.75
CA GLU A 229 -33.34 30.37 29.44
C GLU A 229 -34.87 30.36 29.62
N GLU A 230 -35.41 29.54 30.53
CA GLU A 230 -36.84 29.53 30.85
C GLU A 230 -37.31 30.83 31.49
N GLN A 231 -36.55 31.39 32.43
CA GLN A 231 -36.88 32.68 33.06
C GLN A 231 -36.89 33.84 32.06
N MET A 232 -35.98 33.84 31.10
CA MET A 232 -35.92 34.86 30.04
C MET A 232 -37.08 34.80 29.04
N LEU A 233 -37.89 33.73 29.04
CA LEU A 233 -39.10 33.63 28.21
C LEU A 233 -40.29 34.36 28.83
N GLU A 234 -40.26 34.63 30.13
CA GLU A 234 -41.31 35.38 30.81
C GLU A 234 -41.12 36.88 30.55
N PRO A 235 -42.20 37.60 30.17
CA PRO A 235 -42.14 39.03 29.87
C PRO A 235 -41.94 39.92 31.10
#